data_AF-A0AAP5P4D3-F1
#
_entry.id   AF-A0AAP5P4D3-F1
#
_cell.length_a   1.000
_cell.length_b   1.000
_cell.length_c   1.000
_cell.angle_alpha   90.00
_cell.angle_beta   90.00
_cell.angle_gamma   90.00
#
_symmetry.space_group_name_H-M   'P 1'
#
loop_
_entity.id
_entity.type
_entity.pdbx_description
1 polymer ?
#
loop_
_entity_poly.entity_id
_entity_poly.type
_entity_poly.pdbx_seq_one_letter_code
_entity_poly.pdbx_strand_id
1 'polypeptide(L)' 'MKLVSQFSEIESEYRAVDIQFETRCCLDWDNEVILFEAHRTALQSLSHLKNVFKNSEQWYKKYCSRINERYEIAKIV' A
#
# COMPACT_ATOMS: atom_id res chain seq x y z
N MET A 1 -10.81 -8.12 26.18
CA MET A 1 -9.68 -8.04 25.24
C MET A 1 -10.20 -8.01 23.79
N LYS A 2 -10.66 -6.85 23.27
CA LYS A 2 -11.20 -6.75 21.90
C LYS A 2 -10.49 -5.73 20.99
N LEU A 3 -9.82 -4.72 21.57
CA LEU A 3 -9.19 -3.64 20.78
C LEU A 3 -7.93 -4.10 20.04
N VAL A 4 -7.10 -4.96 20.64
CA VAL A 4 -5.85 -5.44 20.03
C VAL A 4 -6.09 -6.21 18.73
N SER A 5 -7.17 -7.01 18.66
CA SER A 5 -7.57 -7.76 17.46
C SER A 5 -7.91 -6.83 16.28
N GLN A 6 -8.62 -5.74 16.56
CA GLN A 6 -9.05 -4.80 15.53
C GLN A 6 -7.86 -4.02 14.95
N PHE A 7 -6.87 -3.65 15.77
CA PHE A 7 -5.67 -2.98 15.26
C PHE A 7 -4.81 -3.91 14.39
N SER A 8 -4.69 -5.19 14.74
CA SER A 8 -3.97 -6.17 13.90
C SER A 8 -4.68 -6.46 12.58
N GLU A 9 -6.01 -6.51 12.59
CA GLU A 9 -6.82 -6.68 11.38
C GLU A 9 -6.67 -5.48 10.45
N ILE A 10 -6.75 -4.25 10.98
CA ILE A 10 -6.53 -3.04 10.18
C ILE A 10 -5.14 -3.03 9.56
N GLU A 11 -4.06 -3.27 10.33
CA GLU A 11 -2.72 -3.30 9.75
C GLU A 11 -2.58 -4.36 8.65
N SER A 12 -3.25 -5.51 8.81
CA SER A 12 -3.19 -6.60 7.83
C SER A 12 -3.78 -6.20 6.46
N GLU A 13 -4.86 -5.41 6.45
CA GLU A 13 -5.46 -4.89 5.21
C GLU A 13 -4.51 -3.94 4.47
N TYR A 14 -3.89 -3.01 5.21
CA TYR A 14 -2.89 -2.12 4.63
C TYR A 14 -1.66 -2.89 4.11
N ARG A 15 -1.23 -3.93 4.85
CA ARG A 15 -0.12 -4.80 4.45
C ARG A 15 -0.44 -5.57 3.18
N ALA A 16 -1.68 -6.02 2.99
CA ALA A 16 -2.09 -6.72 1.78
C ALA A 16 -1.92 -5.85 0.53
N VAL A 17 -2.27 -4.56 0.62
CA VAL A 17 -2.06 -3.61 -0.49
C VAL A 17 -0.57 -3.42 -0.80
N ASP A 18 0.28 -3.30 0.22
CA ASP A 18 1.75 -3.19 0.03
C ASP A 18 2.33 -4.44 -0.64
N ILE A 19 1.91 -5.64 -0.22
CA ILE A 19 2.35 -6.90 -0.84
C ILE A 19 1.89 -7.01 -2.29
N GLN A 20 0.66 -6.61 -2.60
CA GLN A 20 0.16 -6.59 -3.97
C GLN A 20 0.97 -5.64 -4.86
N PHE A 21 1.27 -4.45 -4.36
CA PHE A 21 2.10 -3.48 -5.08
C PHE A 21 3.54 -4.00 -5.26
N GLU A 22 4.17 -4.52 -4.20
CA GLU A 22 5.50 -5.15 -4.27
C GLU A 22 5.56 -6.26 -5.32
N THR A 23 4.53 -7.12 -5.34
CA THR A 23 4.44 -8.20 -6.33
C THR A 23 4.40 -7.63 -7.75
N ARG A 24 3.64 -6.55 -7.97
CA ARG A 24 3.56 -5.89 -9.28
C ARG A 24 4.89 -5.25 -9.68
N CYS A 25 5.59 -4.61 -8.75
CA CYS A 25 6.94 -4.09 -8.98
C CYS A 25 7.91 -5.18 -9.42
N CYS A 26 7.80 -6.40 -8.89
CA CYS A 26 8.66 -7.51 -9.31
C CYS A 26 8.29 -8.10 -10.67
N LEU A 27 7.00 -8.12 -11.03
CA LEU A 27 6.52 -8.75 -12.26
C LEU A 27 6.63 -7.84 -13.48
N ASP A 28 6.36 -6.55 -13.31
CA ASP A 28 6.25 -5.57 -14.40
C ASP A 28 7.35 -4.49 -14.29
N TRP A 29 8.53 -4.88 -13.79
CA TRP A 29 9.64 -3.96 -13.45
C TRP A 29 10.11 -3.12 -14.64
N ASP A 30 9.96 -3.60 -15.88
CA ASP A 30 10.39 -2.93 -17.11
C ASP A 30 9.27 -2.11 -17.77
N ASN A 31 8.06 -2.09 -17.18
CA ASN A 31 6.90 -1.41 -17.74
C ASN A 31 6.42 -0.25 -16.86
N GLU A 32 7.00 0.93 -17.11
CA GLU A 32 6.71 2.15 -16.36
C GLU A 32 5.22 2.52 -16.31
N VAL A 33 4.47 2.27 -17.40
CA VAL A 33 3.03 2.56 -17.45
C VAL A 33 2.26 1.67 -16.48
N ILE A 34 2.55 0.37 -16.47
CA ILE A 34 1.92 -0.58 -15.55
C ILE A 34 2.30 -0.27 -14.11
N LEU A 35 3.57 0.09 -13.85
CA LEU A 35 4.04 0.48 -12.52
C LEU A 35 3.32 1.74 -12.00
N PHE A 36 3.13 2.75 -12.86
CA PHE A 36 2.40 3.96 -12.50
C PHE A 36 0.92 3.67 -12.19
N GLU A 37 0.26 2.85 -13.00
CA GLU A 37 -1.13 2.45 -12.75
C GLU A 37 -1.28 1.65 -11.46
N ALA A 38 -0.34 0.73 -11.19
CA ALA A 38 -0.30 -0.04 -9.96
C ALA A 38 -0.07 0.85 -8.73
N HIS A 39 0.84 1.82 -8.83
CA HIS A 39 1.11 2.80 -7.78
C HIS A 39 -0.14 3.62 -7.46
N ARG A 40 -0.80 4.16 -8.50
CA ARG A 40 -2.04 4.93 -8.34
C ARG A 40 -3.14 4.10 -7.68
N THR A 41 -3.31 2.85 -8.13
CA THR A 41 -4.31 1.91 -7.60
C THR A 41 -4.05 1.59 -6.13
N ALA A 42 -2.80 1.38 -5.76
CA ALA A 42 -2.42 1.08 -4.40
C ALA A 42 -2.69 2.29 -3.47
N LEU A 43 -2.34 3.51 -3.88
CA LEU A 43 -2.66 4.73 -3.12
C LEU A 43 -4.17 4.97 -2.97
N GLN A 44 -4.95 4.72 -4.03
CA GLN A 44 -6.42 4.79 -3.96
C GLN A 44 -6.99 3.77 -2.95
N SER A 45 -6.44 2.55 -2.95
CA SER A 45 -6.82 1.50 -2.01
C SER A 45 -6.49 1.90 -0.56
N LEU A 46 -5.30 2.45 -0.31
CA LEU A 46 -4.94 2.96 1.01
C LEU A 46 -5.84 4.11 1.47
N SER A 47 -6.20 5.03 0.55
CA SER A 47 -7.13 6.12 0.83
C SER A 47 -8.53 5.59 1.19
N HIS A 48 -9.00 4.57 0.47
CA HIS A 48 -10.25 3.89 0.78
C HIS A 48 -10.22 3.26 2.18
N LEU A 49 -9.16 2.51 2.51
CA LEU A 49 -8.97 1.91 3.83
C LEU A 49 -8.96 2.96 4.95
N LYS A 50 -8.36 4.12 4.72
CA LYS A 50 -8.37 5.25 5.67
C LYS A 50 -9.79 5.76 5.94
N ASN A 51 -10.62 5.83 4.91
CA ASN A 51 -12.00 6.28 5.04
C ASN A 51 -12.88 5.24 5.75
N VAL A 52 -12.65 3.95 5.50
CA VAL A 52 -13.34 2.83 6.16
C VAL A 52 -12.93 2.73 7.63
N PHE A 53 -11.63 2.77 7.90
CA PHE A 53 -11.07 2.65 9.25
C PHE A 53 -10.61 4.01 9.78
N LYS A 54 -11.52 4.75 10.42
CA LYS A 54 -11.25 6.12 10.91
C LYS A 54 -10.03 6.27 11.84
N ASN A 55 -9.62 5.20 12.53
CA ASN A 55 -8.47 5.19 13.43
C ASN A 55 -7.18 4.63 12.78
N SER A 56 -7.11 4.58 11.45
CA SER A 56 -6.01 3.96 10.70
C SER A 56 -4.99 4.97 10.13
N GLU A 57 -5.05 6.25 10.50
CA GLU A 57 -4.18 7.31 9.99
C GLU A 57 -2.68 6.95 10.07
N GLN A 58 -2.25 6.30 11.16
CA GLN A 58 -0.85 5.88 11.33
C GLN A 58 -0.44 4.84 10.27
N TRP A 59 -1.34 3.91 9.94
CA TRP A 59 -1.09 2.86 8.97
C TRP A 59 -1.13 3.43 7.56
N TYR A 60 -2.10 4.30 7.27
CA TYR A 60 -2.15 5.04 6.02
C TYR A 60 -0.83 5.76 5.73
N LYS A 61 -0.31 6.54 6.67
CA LYS A 61 0.98 7.24 6.49
C LYS A 61 2.14 6.28 6.29
N LYS A 62 2.25 5.22 7.12
CA LYS A 62 3.30 4.19 7.03
C LYS A 62 3.33 3.54 5.65
N TYR A 63 2.19 3.07 5.16
CA TYR A 63 2.12 2.31 3.92
C TYR A 63 2.14 3.20 2.67
N CYS A 64 1.64 4.44 2.73
CA CYS A 64 1.87 5.42 1.66
C CYS A 64 3.35 5.72 1.47
N SER A 65 4.12 5.90 2.56
CA SER A 65 5.58 6.10 2.47
C SER A 65 6.26 4.92 1.79
N ARG A 66 5.96 3.69 2.25
CA ARG A 66 6.53 2.45 1.69
C ARG A 66 6.24 2.29 0.20
N ILE A 67 4.99 2.49 -0.21
CA ILE A 67 4.58 2.38 -1.63
C ILE A 67 5.29 3.43 -2.48
N ASN A 68 5.41 4.67 -2.00
CA ASN A 68 6.14 5.72 -2.72
C ASN A 68 7.63 5.39 -2.84
N GLU A 69 8.28 4.97 -1.75
CA GLU A 69 9.70 4.57 -1.77
C GLU A 69 9.94 3.41 -2.75
N ARG A 70 9.08 2.38 -2.72
CA ARG A 70 9.17 1.26 -3.66
C ARG A 70 8.97 1.69 -5.11
N TYR A 71 8.03 2.59 -5.38
CA TYR A 71 7.79 3.10 -6.73
C TYR A 71 9.00 3.87 -7.27
N GLU A 72 9.62 4.72 -6.45
CA GLU A 72 10.83 5.44 -6.84
C GLU A 72 12.00 4.49 -7.12
N ILE A 73 12.16 3.43 -6.32
CA ILE A 73 13.16 2.38 -6.59
C ILE A 73 12.84 1.68 -7.92
N ALA A 74 11.59 1.31 -8.15
CA ALA A 74 11.17 0.58 -9.36
C ALA A 74 11.35 1.41 -10.65
N LYS A 75 11.37 2.74 -10.60
CA LYS A 75 11.68 3.60 -11.76
C LYS A 75 13.17 3.65 -12.12
N ILE A 76 14.06 3.36 -11.17
CA ILE A 76 15.50 3.48 -11.35
C ILE A 76 16.08 2.20 -11.98
N VAL A 77 15.40 1.07 -11.79
CA VAL A 77 15.77 -0.27 -12.29
C VAL A 77 15.31 -0.44 -13.74
#